data_AF-A0A2M7EN40-F1
#
_entry.id   AF-A0A2M7EN40-F1
#
_cell.length_a   1.000
_cell.length_b   1.000
_cell.length_c   1.000
_cell.angle_alpha   90.00
_cell.angle_beta   90.00
_cell.angle_gamma   90.00
#
_symmetry.space_group_name_H-M   'P 1'
#
loop_
_entity.id
_entity.type
_entity.pdbx_description
1 polymer ?
#
loop_
_entity_poly.entity_id
_entity_poly.type
_entity_poly.pdbx_seq_one_letter_code
_entity_poly.pdbx_strand_id
1 'polypeptide(L)'
;MAAPALKHDMLAARLDGLTLPEGAGWSVEARTSALSRLNAMGLPGKRDEYWKYTDPATLNQPQAPRAGLFETGEAMPFSGIDRLKIVFVDGVFDAEASDDLAMDGVEIERLSDAMSRDIHWVRDLYGVLETRGQSPVQRPLAAL
;
A
#
# COMPACT_ATOMS: atom_id res chain seq x y z
N MET A 1 25.71 -18.55 0.22
CA MET A 1 24.60 -18.85 1.15
C MET A 1 24.11 -17.65 2.00
N ALA A 2 24.81 -16.50 2.05
CA ALA A 2 24.41 -15.38 2.93
C ALA A 2 23.33 -14.41 2.38
N ALA A 3 23.04 -14.42 1.07
CA ALA A 3 22.11 -13.46 0.46
C ALA A 3 20.62 -13.67 0.83
N PRO A 4 20.10 -14.92 0.93
CA PRO A 4 18.72 -15.14 1.36
C PRO A 4 18.46 -14.70 2.82
N ALA A 5 19.41 -14.93 3.73
CA ALA A 5 19.29 -14.50 5.12
C ALA A 5 19.18 -12.98 5.23
N LEU A 6 20.03 -12.24 4.52
CA LEU A 6 20.01 -10.77 4.52
C LEU A 6 18.65 -10.16 4.10
N LYS A 7 17.97 -10.75 3.11
CA LYS A 7 16.65 -10.27 2.66
C LYS A 7 15.57 -10.40 3.73
N HIS A 8 15.62 -11.50 4.49
CA HIS A 8 14.65 -11.76 5.55
C HIS A 8 14.98 -10.97 6.81
N ASP A 9 16.25 -10.75 7.12
CA ASP A 9 16.67 -9.88 8.23
C ASP A 9 16.21 -8.44 8.00
N MET A 10 16.37 -7.93 6.77
CA MET A 10 15.85 -6.60 6.37
C MET A 10 14.33 -6.53 6.45
N LEU A 11 13.64 -7.61 6.03
CA LEU A 11 12.19 -7.68 6.14
C LEU A 11 11.75 -7.65 7.61
N ALA A 12 12.35 -8.46 8.47
CA ALA A 12 12.03 -8.51 9.90
C ALA A 12 12.19 -7.14 10.55
N ALA A 13 13.30 -6.45 10.28
CA ALA A 13 13.52 -5.09 10.79
C ALA A 13 12.46 -4.09 10.31
N ARG A 14 11.96 -4.22 9.07
CA ARG A 14 10.89 -3.38 8.54
C ARG A 14 9.53 -3.69 9.18
N LEU A 15 9.22 -4.98 9.36
CA LEU A 15 7.94 -5.41 9.93
C LEU A 15 7.81 -5.07 11.41
N ASP A 16 8.91 -5.01 12.16
CA ASP A 16 8.91 -4.65 13.60
C ASP A 16 8.28 -3.27 13.89
N GLY A 17 8.35 -2.36 12.92
CA GLY A 17 7.73 -1.02 13.01
C GLY A 17 6.27 -0.95 12.55
N LEU A 18 5.67 -2.05 12.10
CA LEU A 18 4.34 -2.05 11.50
C LEU A 18 3.32 -2.80 12.35
N THR A 19 2.11 -2.25 12.42
CA THR A 19 0.94 -2.91 13.00
C THR A 19 -0.02 -3.30 11.88
N LEU A 20 -0.53 -4.54 11.91
CA LEU A 20 -1.58 -4.93 10.97
C LEU A 20 -2.87 -4.22 11.36
N PRO A 21 -3.56 -3.55 10.41
CA PRO A 21 -4.87 -2.97 10.68
C PRO A 21 -5.89 -4.04 11.06
N GLU A 22 -6.72 -3.71 12.05
CA GLU A 22 -7.89 -4.49 12.42
C GLU A 22 -9.02 -4.30 11.38
N GLY A 23 -10.01 -5.21 11.42
CA GLY A 23 -11.17 -5.17 10.55
C GLY A 23 -11.92 -6.51 10.55
N ALA A 24 -12.89 -6.62 9.65
CA ALA A 24 -13.66 -7.84 9.42
C ALA A 24 -12.75 -9.00 9.00
N GLY A 25 -13.18 -10.22 9.29
CA GLY A 25 -12.37 -11.43 9.09
C GLY A 25 -11.75 -11.54 7.68
N TRP A 26 -12.50 -11.14 6.65
CA TRP A 26 -12.01 -11.16 5.28
C TRP A 26 -10.86 -10.18 4.99
N SER A 27 -10.88 -9.01 5.64
CA SER A 27 -9.81 -8.01 5.48
C SER A 27 -8.54 -8.47 6.18
N VAL A 28 -8.67 -9.08 7.35
CA VAL A 28 -7.57 -9.67 8.12
C VAL A 28 -6.96 -10.84 7.36
N GLU A 29 -7.78 -11.72 6.76
CA GLU A 29 -7.32 -12.82 5.92
C GLU A 29 -6.52 -12.31 4.71
N ALA A 30 -7.03 -11.30 3.99
CA ALA A 30 -6.34 -10.69 2.86
C ALA A 30 -4.96 -10.13 3.25
N ARG A 31 -4.89 -9.38 4.36
CA ARG A 31 -3.62 -8.81 4.87
C ARG A 31 -2.65 -9.87 5.36
N THR A 32 -3.14 -10.92 6.02
CA THR A 32 -2.30 -12.04 6.50
C THR A 32 -1.73 -12.83 5.32
N SER A 33 -2.54 -13.02 4.27
CA SER A 33 -2.12 -13.66 3.02
C SER A 33 -1.03 -12.84 2.31
N ALA A 34 -1.20 -11.52 2.24
CA ALA A 34 -0.21 -10.56 1.76
C ALA A 34 1.11 -10.63 2.54
N LEU A 35 1.03 -10.59 3.87
CA LEU A 35 2.18 -10.73 4.76
C LEU A 35 2.90 -12.07 4.57
N SER A 36 2.17 -13.17 4.39
CA SER A 36 2.74 -14.50 4.15
C SER A 36 3.53 -14.54 2.83
N ARG A 37 2.98 -13.96 1.74
CA ARG A 37 3.69 -13.82 0.46
C ARG A 37 4.97 -13.01 0.62
N LEU A 38 4.90 -11.87 1.31
CA LEU A 38 6.08 -11.03 1.52
C LEU A 38 7.16 -11.78 2.32
N ASN A 39 6.78 -12.50 3.38
CA ASN A 39 7.71 -13.32 4.15
C ASN A 39 8.37 -14.41 3.31
N ALA A 40 7.65 -15.02 2.37
CA ALA A 40 8.23 -16.01 1.46
C ALA A 40 9.20 -15.39 0.42
N MET A 41 8.98 -14.13 0.03
CA MET A 41 9.81 -13.43 -0.96
C MET A 41 11.07 -12.78 -0.35
N GLY A 42 10.94 -12.20 0.85
CA GLY A 42 11.90 -11.27 1.42
C GLY A 42 11.94 -9.92 0.68
N LEU A 43 12.75 -8.98 1.17
CA LEU A 43 12.93 -7.67 0.52
C LEU A 43 13.99 -7.72 -0.59
N PRO A 44 13.87 -6.88 -1.64
CA PRO A 44 14.85 -6.86 -2.73
C PRO A 44 16.19 -6.30 -2.27
N GLY A 45 17.29 -6.79 -2.85
CA GLY A 45 18.64 -6.33 -2.57
C GLY A 45 19.41 -5.93 -3.84
N LYS A 46 20.53 -5.21 -3.67
CA LYS A 46 21.40 -4.72 -4.77
C LYS A 46 21.93 -5.81 -5.71
N ARG A 47 21.95 -7.06 -5.25
CA ARG A 47 22.45 -8.22 -6.02
C ARG A 47 21.36 -8.89 -6.84
N ASP A 48 20.10 -8.48 -6.69
CA ASP A 48 19.00 -8.99 -7.49
C ASP A 48 19.09 -8.42 -8.91
N GLU A 49 18.91 -9.27 -9.92
CA GLU A 49 19.02 -8.88 -11.32
C GLU A 49 18.08 -7.73 -11.69
N TYR A 50 16.83 -7.78 -11.20
CA TYR A 50 15.81 -6.74 -11.41
C TYR A 50 16.20 -5.37 -10.81
N TRP A 51 17.14 -5.35 -9.86
CA TRP A 51 17.62 -4.15 -9.16
C TRP A 51 19.05 -3.76 -9.53
N LYS A 52 19.61 -4.34 -10.60
CA LYS A 52 20.99 -4.06 -11.04
C LYS A 52 21.29 -2.56 -11.24
N TYR A 53 20.28 -1.79 -11.66
CA TYR A 53 20.43 -0.36 -12.00
C TYR A 53 19.74 0.58 -11.01
N THR A 54 19.18 0.06 -9.93
CA THR A 54 18.43 0.86 -8.95
C THR A 54 18.71 0.33 -7.55
N ASP A 55 19.14 1.19 -6.63
CA ASP A 55 19.40 0.79 -5.25
C ASP A 55 18.10 0.73 -4.43
N PRO A 56 17.61 -0.45 -3.99
CA PRO A 56 16.40 -0.54 -3.18
C PRO A 56 16.59 -0.16 -1.72
N ALA A 57 17.82 0.17 -1.26
CA ALA A 57 18.12 0.30 0.16
C ALA A 57 17.22 1.31 0.90
N THR A 58 16.90 2.45 0.28
CA THR A 58 16.02 3.48 0.88
C THR A 58 14.57 3.02 0.99
N LEU A 59 14.10 2.17 0.09
CA LEU A 59 12.74 1.59 0.10
C LEU A 59 12.56 0.49 1.16
N ASN A 60 13.67 -0.05 1.66
CA ASN A 60 13.69 -1.12 2.66
C ASN A 60 13.92 -0.62 4.08
N GLN A 61 14.15 0.69 4.29
CA GLN A 61 14.39 1.24 5.62
C GLN A 61 13.16 1.07 6.52
N PRO A 62 13.32 0.67 7.79
CA PRO A 62 12.20 0.56 8.72
C PRO A 62 11.44 1.88 8.91
N GLN A 63 12.16 2.99 8.88
CA GLN A 63 11.60 4.34 8.94
C GLN A 63 11.84 5.01 7.60
N ALA A 64 10.76 5.40 6.93
CA ALA A 64 10.86 6.11 5.67
C ALA A 64 11.51 7.48 5.90
N PRO A 65 12.55 7.85 5.12
CA PRO A 65 13.09 9.19 5.19
C PRO A 65 12.03 10.21 4.79
N ARG A 66 11.96 11.34 5.49
CA ARG A 66 11.05 12.43 5.13
C ARG A 66 11.50 13.05 3.81
N ALA A 67 10.61 13.03 2.82
CA ALA A 67 10.78 13.81 1.61
C ALA A 67 10.28 15.26 1.87
N GLY A 68 10.93 16.23 1.24
CA GLY A 68 10.38 17.58 1.18
C GLY A 68 9.10 17.59 0.34
N LEU A 69 8.21 18.55 0.63
CA LEU A 69 7.08 18.81 -0.25
C LEU A 69 7.59 19.22 -1.63
N PHE A 70 7.05 18.60 -2.67
CA PHE A 70 7.39 18.94 -4.04
C PHE A 70 6.46 20.05 -4.53
N GLU A 71 6.99 21.27 -4.60
CA GLU A 71 6.27 22.41 -5.17
C GLU A 71 6.62 22.53 -6.66
N THR A 72 5.63 22.32 -7.53
CA THR A 72 5.82 22.40 -8.98
C THR A 72 5.77 23.84 -9.50
N GLY A 73 5.16 24.76 -8.74
CA GLY A 73 4.79 26.10 -9.22
C GLY A 73 3.68 26.10 -10.27
N GLU A 74 3.14 24.93 -10.60
CA GLU A 74 2.05 24.73 -11.55
C GLU A 74 0.72 24.55 -10.80
N ALA A 75 -0.38 24.95 -11.43
CA ALA A 75 -1.70 24.65 -10.90
C ALA A 75 -1.90 23.13 -10.83
N MET A 76 -2.55 22.65 -9.77
CA MET A 76 -2.86 21.22 -9.66
C MET A 76 -3.62 20.74 -10.90
N PRO A 77 -3.32 19.53 -11.41
CA PRO A 77 -4.13 18.92 -12.46
C PRO A 77 -5.61 18.99 -12.11
N PHE A 78 -6.45 19.28 -13.10
CA PHE A 78 -7.92 19.40 -12.95
C PHE A 78 -8.41 20.57 -12.09
N SER A 79 -7.55 21.49 -11.66
CA SER A 79 -7.94 22.67 -10.86
C SER A 79 -9.04 23.53 -11.51
N GLY A 80 -9.06 23.62 -12.84
CA GLY A 80 -10.03 24.40 -13.61
C GLY A 80 -11.30 23.67 -14.05
N ILE A 81 -11.53 22.44 -13.60
CA ILE A 81 -12.78 21.71 -13.84
C ILE A 81 -13.51 21.41 -12.54
N ASP A 82 -14.83 21.31 -12.65
CA ASP A 82 -15.67 20.82 -11.57
C ASP A 82 -15.33 19.35 -11.25
N ARG A 83 -15.18 19.04 -9.96
CA ARG A 83 -14.69 17.74 -9.49
C ARG A 83 -15.03 17.53 -8.02
N LEU A 84 -15.15 16.27 -7.64
CA LEU A 84 -15.16 15.85 -6.24
C LEU A 84 -13.71 15.70 -5.73
N LYS A 85 -13.39 16.34 -4.62
CA LYS A 85 -12.08 16.24 -3.97
C LYS A 85 -12.11 15.26 -2.81
N ILE A 86 -11.23 14.25 -2.87
CA ILE A 86 -11.01 13.28 -1.80
C ILE A 86 -9.54 13.37 -1.40
N VAL A 87 -9.28 13.85 -0.18
CA VAL A 87 -7.95 14.19 0.30
C VAL A 87 -7.47 13.16 1.31
N PHE A 88 -6.22 12.72 1.12
CA PHE A 88 -5.49 11.90 2.09
C PHE A 88 -4.20 12.61 2.46
N VAL A 89 -3.95 12.77 3.75
CA VAL A 89 -2.70 13.32 4.30
C VAL A 89 -1.96 12.18 4.98
N ASP A 90 -0.74 11.89 4.52
CA ASP A 90 0.09 10.77 5.01
C ASP A 90 -0.66 9.42 5.05
N GLY A 91 -1.53 9.18 4.07
CA GLY A 91 -2.33 7.96 3.95
C GLY A 91 -3.63 7.93 4.78
N VAL A 92 -3.93 9.00 5.52
CA VAL A 92 -5.15 9.12 6.34
C VAL A 92 -6.15 10.06 5.65
N PHE A 93 -7.41 9.65 5.58
CA PHE A 93 -8.48 10.47 4.99
C PHE A 93 -8.71 11.75 5.80
N ASP A 94 -8.70 12.90 5.13
CA ASP A 94 -8.96 14.22 5.71
C ASP A 94 -10.35 14.71 5.29
N ALA A 95 -11.30 14.65 6.22
CA ALA A 95 -12.68 15.02 5.97
C ALA A 95 -12.89 16.53 5.82
N GLU A 96 -12.05 17.37 6.46
CA GLU A 96 -12.18 18.83 6.39
C GLU A 96 -11.63 19.38 5.07
N ALA A 97 -10.59 18.73 4.54
CA ALA A 97 -10.02 19.08 3.24
C ALA A 97 -10.75 18.45 2.04
N SER A 98 -11.61 17.47 2.29
CA SER A 98 -12.40 16.76 1.26
C SER A 98 -13.79 17.39 1.07
N ASP A 99 -14.38 17.12 -0.08
CA ASP A 99 -15.78 17.44 -0.35
C ASP A 99 -16.71 16.33 0.20
N ASP A 100 -18.01 16.60 0.24
CA ASP A 100 -19.01 15.56 0.54
C ASP A 100 -18.98 14.47 -0.53
N LEU A 101 -18.84 13.21 -0.12
CA LEU A 101 -18.66 12.07 -1.01
C LEU A 101 -19.96 11.67 -1.74
N ALA A 102 -21.10 12.28 -1.40
CA ALA A 102 -22.37 12.04 -2.06
C ALA A 102 -22.35 12.48 -3.54
N MET A 103 -22.71 11.56 -4.44
CA MET A 103 -22.74 11.82 -5.88
C MET A 103 -23.83 11.00 -6.57
N ASP A 104 -24.49 11.60 -7.57
CA ASP A 104 -25.54 10.91 -8.32
C ASP A 104 -24.94 9.81 -9.20
N GLY A 105 -25.46 8.58 -9.04
CA GLY A 105 -25.04 7.42 -9.83
C GLY A 105 -23.67 6.84 -9.48
N VAL A 106 -23.02 7.35 -8.43
CA VAL A 106 -21.71 6.87 -7.95
C VAL A 106 -21.77 6.65 -6.44
N GLU A 107 -21.32 5.49 -5.99
CA GLU A 107 -21.14 5.19 -4.57
C GLU A 107 -19.66 5.30 -4.21
N ILE A 108 -19.35 6.13 -3.22
CA ILE A 108 -18.00 6.32 -2.70
C ILE A 108 -18.02 6.00 -1.21
N GLU A 109 -17.28 4.97 -0.83
CA GLU A 109 -17.16 4.53 0.55
C GLU A 109 -15.69 4.43 0.93
N ARG A 110 -15.36 4.79 2.16
CA ARG A 110 -14.01 4.61 2.70
C ARG A 110 -13.78 3.14 3.00
N LEU A 111 -12.63 2.62 2.60
CA LEU A 111 -12.26 1.24 2.84
C LEU A 111 -12.32 0.86 4.34
N SER A 112 -12.03 1.80 5.25
CA SER A 112 -12.17 1.59 6.69
C SER A 112 -13.59 1.24 7.11
N ASP A 113 -14.59 1.86 6.49
CA ASP A 113 -16.01 1.64 6.80
C ASP A 113 -16.46 0.30 6.22
N ALA A 114 -16.05 -0.01 4.99
CA ALA A 114 -16.29 -1.32 4.38
C ALA A 114 -15.67 -2.45 5.22
N MET A 115 -14.42 -2.27 5.69
CA MET A 115 -13.71 -3.22 6.55
C MET A 115 -14.36 -3.41 7.92
N SER A 116 -15.23 -2.52 8.37
CA SER A 116 -15.98 -2.72 9.63
C SER A 116 -17.15 -3.71 9.50
N ARG A 117 -17.46 -4.18 8.28
CA ARG A 117 -18.62 -5.02 7.97
C ARG A 117 -18.20 -6.42 7.53
N ASP A 118 -18.78 -7.45 8.16
CA ASP A 118 -18.51 -8.85 7.80
C ASP A 118 -18.99 -9.21 6.39
N ILE A 119 -20.06 -8.55 5.93
CA ILE A 119 -20.67 -8.78 4.62
C ILE A 119 -20.53 -7.50 3.81
N HIS A 120 -19.60 -7.50 2.85
CA HIS A 120 -19.39 -6.40 1.91
C HIS A 120 -18.95 -6.94 0.55
N TRP A 121 -19.37 -6.31 -0.54
CA TRP A 121 -19.00 -6.76 -1.90
C TRP A 121 -17.50 -6.66 -2.16
N VAL A 122 -16.81 -5.70 -1.53
CA VAL A 122 -15.36 -5.50 -1.68
C VAL A 122 -14.55 -6.70 -1.20
N ARG A 123 -15.13 -7.54 -0.34
CA ARG A 123 -14.51 -8.77 0.19
C ARG A 123 -13.89 -9.61 -0.91
N ASP A 124 -14.63 -9.83 -1.98
CA ASP A 124 -14.26 -10.76 -3.05
C ASP A 124 -13.24 -10.14 -4.03
N LEU A 125 -12.81 -8.89 -3.80
CA LEU A 125 -11.88 -8.13 -4.64
C LEU A 125 -10.64 -7.65 -3.88
N TYR A 126 -10.79 -7.29 -2.61
CA TYR A 126 -9.70 -6.76 -1.79
C TYR A 126 -8.61 -7.82 -1.60
N GLY A 127 -7.36 -7.48 -1.95
CA GLY A 127 -6.23 -8.41 -1.95
C GLY A 127 -6.18 -9.42 -3.11
N VAL A 128 -7.29 -9.66 -3.82
CA VAL A 128 -7.34 -10.60 -4.96
C VAL A 128 -6.56 -10.08 -6.16
N LEU A 129 -6.74 -8.80 -6.52
CA LEU A 129 -6.03 -8.20 -7.65
C LEU A 129 -4.53 -8.04 -7.37
N GLU A 130 -4.17 -7.69 -6.13
CA GLU A 130 -2.76 -7.66 -5.69
C GLU A 130 -2.15 -9.05 -5.82
N THR A 131 -2.81 -10.10 -5.30
CA THR A 131 -2.33 -11.49 -5.37
C THR A 131 -2.10 -11.93 -6.81
N ARG A 132 -3.01 -11.59 -7.73
CA ARG A 132 -2.86 -11.90 -9.16
C ARG A 132 -1.63 -11.21 -9.77
N GLY A 133 -1.31 -10.00 -9.30
CA GLY A 133 -0.16 -9.21 -9.76
C GLY A 133 1.20 -9.72 -9.30
N GLN A 134 1.26 -10.71 -8.40
CA GLN A 134 2.50 -11.35 -7.92
C GLN A 134 3.02 -12.46 -8.85
N SER A 135 2.32 -12.72 -9.96
CA SER A 135 2.69 -13.68 -10.99
C SER A 135 2.72 -13.00 -12.37
N PRO A 136 3.71 -13.29 -13.23
CA PRO A 136 4.81 -14.25 -13.04
C PRO A 136 6.00 -13.69 -12.25
N VAL A 137 6.00 -12.40 -11.91
CA VAL A 137 7.13 -11.72 -11.24
C VAL A 137 6.77 -11.40 -9.80
N GLN A 138 7.63 -11.80 -8.87
CA GLN A 138 7.50 -11.43 -7.45
C GLN A 138 7.69 -9.92 -7.27
N ARG A 139 6.76 -9.27 -6.56
CA ARG A 139 6.74 -7.82 -6.30
C ARG A 139 6.67 -7.58 -4.79
N PRO A 140 7.76 -7.85 -4.05
CA PRO A 140 7.76 -7.75 -2.58
C PRO A 140 7.41 -6.34 -2.07
N LEU A 141 7.80 -5.28 -2.78
CA LEU A 141 7.45 -3.90 -2.41
C LEU A 141 5.98 -3.52 -2.67
N ALA A 142 5.17 -4.42 -3.24
CA ALA A 142 3.75 -4.23 -3.51
C ALA A 142 2.88 -5.33 -2.86
N ALA A 143 3.46 -6.13 -1.96
CA ALA A 143 2.77 -7.27 -1.35
C ALA A 143 2.02 -6.93 -0.05
N LEU A 144 2.27 -5.78 0.58
CA LEU A 144 1.64 -5.31 1.82
C LEU A 144 0.90 -3.98 1.60
#